data_AF-S4RUH9-F1
#
_entry.id   AF-S4RUH9-F1
#
_cell.length_a   1.000
_cell.length_b   1.000
_cell.length_c   1.000
_cell.angle_alpha   90.00
_cell.angle_beta   90.00
_cell.angle_gamma   90.00
#
_symmetry.space_group_name_H-M   'P 1'
#
loop_
_entity.id
_entity.type
_entity.pdbx_description
1 polymer ?
#
loop_
_entity_poly.entity_id
_entity_poly.type
_entity_poly.pdbx_seq_one_letter_code
_entity_poly.pdbx_strand_id
1 'polypeptide(L)'
;WKYINQDMVEEVIDNYFAAGMPLETMYLDIPYMKSYKDFSVDTKAFGLAKRLHDANQKLVVILDAAISADDVNDDVYQKGSTELDIFIKSSMYKSKTYNNNIISKVWPDKAVFIDWFNPKSLDFWTYDLVDYDGIWIDMNEPTTFGHGEIKPDDAEPVTPTLAKKRLMSDDGETVDWYYEFKDQSVGSTFTLPFIPGYVQSDDGKPGPYNGNFDYMTLSLNSTIPSLGETSYNVHSLYGLMMAKRTFEHVTKMEAKRPDERPYILTRSTFASSGRYASHWLGDNWRKWEYMRYSIAGVMMMNIFGIPLAGADICGFIGDTNPELCARWHHVGAYYPFSRNHNNWGQVA
;
A
#
# COMPACT_ATOMS: atom_id res chain seq x y z
N TRP A 1 7.24 9.47 7.26
CA TRP A 1 8.31 9.33 6.27
C TRP A 1 9.51 10.29 6.45
N LYS A 2 10.19 10.34 7.61
CA LYS A 2 11.31 11.32 7.83
C LYS A 2 12.61 10.71 8.37
N TYR A 3 12.52 9.62 9.12
CA TYR A 3 13.67 9.09 9.85
C TYR A 3 14.55 8.23 8.95
N ILE A 4 15.68 8.79 8.52
CA ILE A 4 16.62 8.14 7.58
C ILE A 4 17.73 7.34 8.28
N ASN A 5 17.86 7.48 9.59
CA ASN A 5 18.84 6.77 10.40
C ASN A 5 18.32 6.63 11.84
N GLN A 6 18.98 5.78 12.62
CA GLN A 6 18.62 5.49 14.01
C GLN A 6 18.72 6.73 14.91
N ASP A 7 19.77 7.53 14.77
CA ASP A 7 19.99 8.72 15.60
C ASP A 7 18.79 9.68 15.57
N MET A 8 18.18 9.88 14.40
CA MET A 8 16.98 10.72 14.27
C MET A 8 15.77 10.12 15.00
N VAL A 9 15.61 8.79 15.00
CA VAL A 9 14.52 8.13 15.73
C VAL A 9 14.74 8.26 17.23
N GLU A 10 15.98 8.04 17.67
CA GLU A 10 16.39 8.16 19.06
C GLU A 10 16.18 9.58 19.60
N GLU A 11 16.57 10.60 18.84
CA GLU A 11 16.34 12.00 19.18
C GLU A 11 14.85 12.31 19.40
N VAL A 12 13.96 11.76 18.56
CA VAL A 12 12.52 11.95 18.76
C VAL A 12 12.03 11.29 20.05
N ILE A 13 12.47 10.06 20.34
CA ILE A 13 12.09 9.37 21.57
C ILE A 13 12.56 10.16 22.80
N ASP A 14 13.81 10.65 22.77
CA ASP A 14 14.38 11.46 23.86
C ASP A 14 13.63 12.77 24.05
N ASN A 15 13.20 13.42 22.97
CA ASN A 15 12.40 14.64 23.03
C ASN A 15 11.01 14.41 23.63
N TYR A 16 10.33 13.29 23.31
CA TYR A 16 9.06 12.93 23.97
C TYR A 16 9.25 12.72 25.47
N PHE A 17 10.31 11.99 25.85
CA PHE A 17 10.63 11.74 27.25
C PHE A 17 10.97 13.03 28.01
N ALA A 18 11.83 13.88 27.44
CA ALA A 18 12.21 15.16 28.02
C ALA A 18 11.03 16.12 28.19
N ALA A 19 10.04 16.07 27.28
CA ALA A 19 8.82 16.85 27.35
C ALA A 19 7.77 16.28 28.32
N GLY A 20 8.00 15.09 28.90
CA GLY A 20 7.01 14.40 29.73
C GLY A 20 5.77 13.95 28.95
N MET A 21 5.89 13.77 27.63
CA MET A 21 4.81 13.33 26.76
C MET A 21 4.83 11.80 26.62
N PRO A 22 3.69 11.12 26.78
CA PRO A 22 3.64 9.67 26.61
C PRO A 22 3.86 9.30 25.14
N LEU A 23 4.77 8.34 24.91
CA LEU A 23 5.02 7.72 23.62
C LEU A 23 5.04 6.21 23.82
N GLU A 24 4.03 5.52 23.30
CA GLU A 24 3.93 4.06 23.43
C GLU A 24 4.62 3.34 22.27
N THR A 25 4.39 3.81 21.04
CA THR A 25 4.77 3.06 19.83
C THR A 25 5.53 3.95 18.85
N MET A 26 6.69 3.47 18.40
CA MET A 26 7.44 4.07 17.31
C MET A 26 7.13 3.34 15.99
N TYR A 27 6.80 4.11 14.95
CA TYR A 27 6.56 3.60 13.60
C TYR A 27 7.77 3.90 12.71
N LEU A 28 8.30 2.88 12.05
CA LEU A 28 9.32 3.02 11.01
C LEU A 28 8.68 2.93 9.63
N ASP A 29 8.98 3.95 8.84
CA ASP A 29 8.60 4.07 7.43
C ASP A 29 9.70 3.46 6.54
N ILE A 30 9.51 3.43 5.22
CA ILE A 30 10.39 2.75 4.25
C ILE A 30 11.90 3.08 4.32
N PRO A 31 12.41 4.20 4.87
CA PRO A 31 13.85 4.42 4.99
C PRO A 31 14.61 3.42 5.85
N TYR A 32 13.93 2.59 6.67
CA TYR A 32 14.61 1.49 7.37
C TYR A 32 15.04 0.37 6.40
N MET A 33 14.35 0.23 5.27
CA MET A 33 14.61 -0.83 4.30
C MET A 33 15.88 -0.53 3.50
N LYS A 34 16.60 -1.58 3.11
CA LYS A 34 17.75 -1.43 2.21
C LYS A 34 17.24 -1.09 0.81
N SER A 35 17.48 0.15 0.38
CA SER A 35 17.05 0.65 -0.94
C SER A 35 15.54 0.51 -1.17
N TYR A 36 14.72 0.71 -0.13
CA TYR A 36 13.25 0.63 -0.20
C TYR A 36 12.71 -0.75 -0.65
N LYS A 37 13.51 -1.81 -0.49
CA LYS A 37 13.08 -3.18 -0.79
C LYS A 37 12.40 -3.79 0.43
N ASP A 38 11.16 -4.25 0.28
CA ASP A 38 10.51 -5.09 1.29
C ASP A 38 11.38 -6.30 1.65
N PHE A 39 11.25 -6.77 2.89
CA PHE A 39 12.02 -7.89 3.43
C PHE A 39 13.54 -7.66 3.47
N SER A 40 13.96 -6.40 3.49
CA SER A 40 15.34 -6.00 3.66
C SER A 40 15.50 -4.94 4.75
N VAL A 41 16.69 -4.86 5.33
CA VAL A 41 16.99 -4.10 6.54
C VAL A 41 18.35 -3.40 6.33
N ASP A 42 18.41 -2.07 6.34
CA ASP A 42 19.68 -1.31 6.29
C ASP A 42 20.47 -1.36 7.61
N THR A 43 21.46 -2.25 7.71
CA THR A 43 22.31 -2.51 8.89
C THR A 43 22.76 -1.33 9.78
N LYS A 44 22.68 -0.07 9.32
CA LYS A 44 22.92 1.12 10.15
C LYS A 44 21.79 1.49 11.14
N ALA A 45 20.58 0.91 11.03
CA ALA A 45 19.39 1.44 11.73
C ALA A 45 18.79 0.57 12.88
N PHE A 46 19.42 -0.55 13.26
CA PHE A 46 18.67 -1.69 13.84
C PHE A 46 18.91 -2.07 15.31
N GLY A 47 19.44 -1.15 16.13
CA GLY A 47 19.46 -1.32 17.60
C GLY A 47 18.16 -0.91 18.31
N LEU A 48 17.21 -0.30 17.59
CA LEU A 48 16.07 0.42 18.17
C LEU A 48 15.08 -0.48 18.94
N ALA A 49 14.75 -1.65 18.41
CA ALA A 49 13.72 -2.53 18.99
C ALA A 49 14.03 -2.88 20.45
N LYS A 50 15.29 -3.27 20.71
CA LYS A 50 15.73 -3.58 22.07
C LYS A 50 15.56 -2.40 23.02
N ARG A 51 15.96 -1.19 22.60
CA ARG A 51 15.81 0.03 23.39
C ARG A 51 14.33 0.29 23.73
N LEU A 52 13.44 0.17 22.75
CA LEU A 52 12.00 0.36 22.95
C LEU A 52 11.45 -0.67 23.94
N HIS A 53 11.78 -1.95 23.76
CA HIS A 53 11.30 -3.02 24.65
C HIS A 53 11.84 -2.90 26.07
N ASP A 54 13.11 -2.51 26.25
CA ASP A 54 13.69 -2.24 27.58
C ASP A 54 12.95 -1.09 28.31
N ALA A 55 12.31 -0.20 27.56
CA ALA A 55 11.47 0.90 28.07
C ALA A 55 9.95 0.58 28.05
N ASN A 56 9.55 -0.66 27.76
CA ASN A 56 8.15 -1.09 27.59
C ASN A 56 7.39 -0.31 26.50
N GLN A 57 8.09 0.14 25.47
CA GLN A 57 7.55 0.73 24.24
C GLN A 57 7.49 -0.32 23.13
N LYS A 58 6.77 0.00 22.05
CA LYS A 58 6.48 -0.92 20.94
C LYS A 58 7.03 -0.40 19.61
N LEU A 59 7.36 -1.31 18.71
CA LEU A 59 7.84 -1.00 17.36
C LEU A 59 6.86 -1.51 16.30
N VAL A 60 6.45 -0.62 15.39
CA VAL A 60 5.70 -1.00 14.18
C VAL A 60 6.53 -0.66 12.96
N VAL A 61 6.63 -1.61 12.02
CA VAL A 61 7.37 -1.40 10.76
C VAL A 61 6.43 -1.48 9.57
N ILE A 62 6.67 -0.63 8.57
CA ILE A 62 5.93 -0.65 7.30
C ILE A 62 6.41 -1.80 6.40
N LEU A 63 5.52 -2.38 5.62
CA LEU A 63 5.83 -3.19 4.45
C LEU A 63 4.92 -2.73 3.32
N ASP A 64 5.48 -2.62 2.12
CA ASP A 64 4.70 -2.32 0.93
C ASP A 64 4.14 -3.61 0.30
N ALA A 65 3.33 -3.43 -0.74
CA ALA A 65 2.79 -4.54 -1.54
C ALA A 65 3.76 -5.04 -2.62
N ALA A 66 4.86 -4.32 -2.88
CA ALA A 66 5.65 -4.38 -4.09
C ALA A 66 7.03 -4.97 -3.81
N ILE A 67 7.31 -6.14 -4.40
CA ILE A 67 8.61 -6.79 -4.26
C ILE A 67 9.54 -6.31 -5.37
N SER A 68 10.73 -5.83 -5.00
CA SER A 68 11.71 -5.36 -5.98
C SER A 68 12.09 -6.46 -6.96
N ALA A 69 12.09 -6.10 -8.24
CA ALA A 69 12.56 -6.89 -9.37
C ALA A 69 13.69 -6.16 -10.11
N ASP A 70 14.35 -5.19 -9.46
CA ASP A 70 15.48 -4.45 -10.02
C ASP A 70 16.67 -5.39 -10.34
N ASP A 71 16.86 -6.39 -9.49
CA ASP A 71 17.78 -7.51 -9.72
C ASP A 71 17.00 -8.81 -9.60
N VAL A 72 16.81 -9.50 -10.73
CA VAL A 72 16.11 -10.79 -10.76
C VAL A 72 16.86 -11.88 -10.02
N ASN A 73 18.13 -11.70 -9.65
CA ASN A 73 18.89 -12.67 -8.87
C ASN A 73 18.81 -12.43 -7.34
N ASP A 74 18.10 -11.38 -6.91
CA ASP A 74 17.86 -11.09 -5.50
C ASP A 74 17.11 -12.26 -4.83
N ASP A 75 17.54 -12.68 -3.64
CA ASP A 75 16.98 -13.85 -2.93
C ASP A 75 15.47 -13.69 -2.68
N VAL A 76 15.00 -12.47 -2.36
CA VAL A 76 13.58 -12.18 -2.12
C VAL A 76 12.79 -12.38 -3.41
N TYR A 77 13.32 -11.88 -4.53
CA TYR A 77 12.69 -12.07 -5.83
C TYR A 77 12.68 -13.54 -6.26
N GLN A 78 13.82 -14.23 -6.18
CA GLN A 78 13.97 -15.63 -6.59
C GLN A 78 13.05 -16.57 -5.82
N LYS A 79 12.94 -16.36 -4.50
CA LYS A 79 12.02 -17.13 -3.67
C LYS A 79 10.57 -17.00 -4.13
N GLY A 80 10.11 -15.78 -4.41
CA GLY A 80 8.73 -15.54 -4.83
C GLY A 80 8.46 -15.98 -6.27
N SER A 81 9.43 -15.78 -7.17
CA SER A 81 9.29 -16.03 -8.60
C SER A 81 9.53 -17.48 -8.99
N THR A 82 10.55 -18.12 -8.44
CA THR A 82 11.05 -19.43 -8.91
C THR A 82 10.72 -20.55 -7.94
N GLU A 83 10.91 -20.33 -6.63
CA GLU A 83 10.68 -21.38 -5.63
C GLU A 83 9.18 -21.56 -5.32
N LEU A 84 8.48 -20.46 -5.10
CA LEU A 84 7.06 -20.49 -4.72
C LEU A 84 6.11 -20.27 -5.91
N ASP A 85 6.57 -19.53 -6.94
CA ASP A 85 5.79 -19.08 -8.10
C ASP A 85 4.47 -18.41 -7.69
N ILE A 86 4.59 -17.35 -6.88
CA ILE A 86 3.46 -16.67 -6.22
C ILE A 86 3.22 -15.25 -6.73
N PHE A 87 3.91 -14.80 -7.76
CA PHE A 87 3.69 -13.45 -8.30
C PHE A 87 2.56 -13.43 -9.34
N ILE A 88 1.84 -12.32 -9.37
CA ILE A 88 0.84 -12.01 -10.40
C ILE A 88 1.55 -12.04 -11.77
N LYS A 89 0.87 -12.61 -12.78
CA LYS A 89 1.45 -12.80 -14.11
C LYS A 89 0.95 -11.78 -15.11
N SER A 90 1.84 -11.35 -15.98
CA SER A 90 1.52 -10.57 -17.16
C SER A 90 0.67 -11.40 -18.13
N SER A 91 -0.42 -10.79 -18.60
CA SER A 91 -1.28 -11.34 -19.65
C SER A 91 -0.83 -10.90 -21.04
N MET A 92 -0.10 -9.78 -21.15
CA MET A 92 0.33 -9.19 -22.40
C MET A 92 1.76 -9.61 -22.75
N TYR A 93 2.72 -9.30 -21.89
CA TYR A 93 4.13 -9.55 -22.14
C TYR A 93 4.57 -10.93 -21.67
N LYS A 94 5.25 -11.66 -22.56
CA LYS A 94 5.99 -12.87 -22.21
C LYS A 94 7.47 -12.55 -22.09
N SER A 95 8.03 -12.72 -20.90
CA SER A 95 9.41 -12.42 -20.57
C SER A 95 10.01 -13.59 -19.83
N LYS A 96 11.14 -14.09 -20.33
CA LYS A 96 11.89 -15.15 -19.68
C LYS A 96 12.64 -14.62 -18.47
N THR A 97 13.17 -13.40 -18.59
CA THR A 97 13.90 -12.70 -17.53
C THR A 97 13.08 -12.57 -16.25
N TYR A 98 11.80 -12.21 -16.39
CA TYR A 98 10.91 -12.01 -15.24
C TYR A 98 9.95 -13.18 -15.00
N ASN A 99 10.19 -14.38 -15.55
CA ASN A 99 9.28 -15.54 -15.41
C ASN A 99 7.79 -15.21 -15.69
N ASN A 100 7.55 -14.35 -16.69
CA ASN A 100 6.24 -13.79 -17.03
C ASN A 100 5.50 -13.05 -15.89
N ASN A 101 6.20 -12.70 -14.80
CA ASN A 101 5.63 -11.88 -13.73
C ASN A 101 5.27 -10.49 -14.28
N ILE A 102 4.19 -9.90 -13.76
CA ILE A 102 3.83 -8.53 -14.08
C ILE A 102 4.90 -7.58 -13.51
N ILE A 103 5.41 -6.67 -14.34
CA ILE A 103 6.37 -5.66 -13.92
C ILE A 103 5.68 -4.30 -13.88
N SER A 104 5.84 -3.58 -12.78
CA SER A 104 5.43 -2.18 -12.67
C SER A 104 6.48 -1.37 -11.91
N LYS A 105 6.25 -0.07 -11.74
CA LYS A 105 7.16 0.85 -11.04
C LYS A 105 6.56 1.29 -9.72
N VAL A 106 7.34 1.25 -8.63
CA VAL A 106 6.97 1.79 -7.31
C VAL A 106 8.23 2.45 -6.70
N TRP A 107 8.52 2.30 -5.40
CA TRP A 107 9.76 2.80 -4.79
C TRP A 107 11.01 2.11 -5.36
N PRO A 108 11.03 0.77 -5.55
CA PRO A 108 11.94 0.13 -6.49
C PRO A 108 11.60 0.53 -7.93
N ASP A 109 12.60 0.61 -8.82
CA ASP A 109 12.35 1.03 -10.20
C ASP A 109 11.50 0.00 -10.96
N LYS A 110 11.73 -1.29 -10.70
CA LYS A 110 10.93 -2.43 -11.18
C LYS A 110 10.44 -3.25 -9.99
N ALA A 111 9.16 -3.58 -9.99
CA ALA A 111 8.53 -4.36 -8.94
C ALA A 111 7.50 -5.36 -9.47
N VAL A 112 7.34 -6.45 -8.73
CA VAL A 112 6.32 -7.50 -8.90
C VAL A 112 5.39 -7.54 -7.67
N PHE A 113 4.24 -8.20 -7.82
CA PHE A 113 3.18 -8.19 -6.82
C PHE A 113 2.76 -9.62 -6.48
N ILE A 114 2.54 -9.90 -5.21
CA ILE A 114 2.20 -11.24 -4.72
C ILE A 114 0.73 -11.53 -4.98
N ASP A 115 0.45 -12.71 -5.52
CA ASP A 115 -0.87 -13.32 -5.48
C ASP A 115 -1.17 -13.78 -4.04
N TRP A 116 -1.77 -12.89 -3.24
CA TRP A 116 -2.16 -13.16 -1.86
C TRP A 116 -3.29 -14.19 -1.71
N PHE A 117 -3.95 -14.58 -2.81
CA PHE A 117 -4.90 -15.69 -2.78
C PHE A 117 -4.17 -17.03 -2.72
N ASN A 118 -2.97 -17.12 -3.28
CA ASN A 118 -2.15 -18.31 -3.24
C ASN A 118 -1.75 -18.65 -1.77
N PRO A 119 -2.10 -19.83 -1.24
CA PRO A 119 -1.74 -20.20 0.13
C PRO A 119 -0.23 -20.27 0.36
N LYS A 120 0.57 -20.50 -0.68
CA LYS A 120 2.05 -20.47 -0.61
C LYS A 120 2.61 -19.08 -0.28
N SER A 121 1.81 -18.01 -0.41
CA SER A 121 2.23 -16.66 0.01
C SER A 121 2.60 -16.59 1.49
N LEU A 122 2.06 -17.48 2.33
CA LEU A 122 2.45 -17.57 3.74
C LEU A 122 3.90 -18.03 3.91
N ASP A 123 4.40 -18.87 3.00
CA ASP A 123 5.77 -19.36 3.02
C ASP A 123 6.75 -18.29 2.53
N PHE A 124 6.25 -17.16 2.01
CA PHE A 124 7.08 -16.04 1.61
C PHE A 124 7.62 -15.24 2.81
N TRP A 125 6.86 -15.19 3.91
CA TRP A 125 7.16 -14.47 5.17
C TRP A 125 8.32 -15.06 6.01
N THR A 126 9.38 -15.59 5.42
CA THR A 126 10.50 -16.20 6.19
C THR A 126 11.62 -15.22 6.51
N TYR A 127 11.52 -13.97 6.09
CA TYR A 127 12.56 -12.99 6.33
C TYR A 127 12.42 -12.41 7.73
N ASP A 128 13.43 -12.63 8.57
CA ASP A 128 13.51 -11.96 9.87
C ASP A 128 13.81 -10.48 9.59
N LEU A 129 12.78 -9.66 9.79
CA LEU A 129 12.88 -8.21 9.66
C LEU A 129 13.65 -7.68 10.88
N VAL A 130 12.93 -7.00 11.76
CA VAL A 130 13.39 -6.51 13.04
C VAL A 130 12.54 -7.14 14.14
N ASP A 131 12.90 -6.94 15.40
CA ASP A 131 12.00 -7.29 16.50
C ASP A 131 10.85 -6.29 16.61
N TYR A 132 9.83 -6.46 15.76
CA TYR A 132 8.63 -5.64 15.72
C TYR A 132 7.53 -6.22 16.63
N ASP A 133 6.59 -5.36 17.00
CA ASP A 133 5.35 -5.69 17.73
C ASP A 133 4.11 -5.57 16.84
N GLY A 134 4.23 -4.92 15.68
CA GLY A 134 3.17 -4.87 14.70
C GLY A 134 3.64 -4.53 13.29
N ILE A 135 2.76 -4.71 12.31
CA ILE A 135 3.05 -4.53 10.89
C ILE A 135 2.10 -3.48 10.31
N TRP A 136 2.65 -2.51 9.58
CA TRP A 136 1.90 -1.57 8.79
C TRP A 136 2.02 -1.97 7.30
N ILE A 137 0.97 -2.51 6.71
CA ILE A 137 0.93 -2.84 5.28
C ILE A 137 0.36 -1.67 4.48
N ASP A 138 1.18 -1.11 3.60
CA ASP A 138 0.84 0.08 2.79
C ASP A 138 0.95 -0.22 1.29
N MET A 139 0.55 0.75 0.47
CA MET A 139 0.64 0.68 -1.00
C MET A 139 -0.13 -0.50 -1.61
N ASN A 140 -1.10 -1.04 -0.87
CA ASN A 140 -1.73 -2.32 -1.13
C ASN A 140 -3.13 -2.24 -1.75
N GLU A 141 -3.41 -1.17 -2.51
CA GLU A 141 -4.56 -1.10 -3.41
C GLU A 141 -4.59 -2.22 -4.45
N PRO A 142 -3.50 -2.59 -5.18
CA PRO A 142 -2.08 -2.18 -5.09
C PRO A 142 -1.72 -0.92 -5.90
N THR A 143 -0.91 -0.02 -5.32
CA THR A 143 -0.49 1.23 -5.96
C THR A 143 0.77 1.06 -6.80
N THR A 144 0.82 1.72 -7.96
CA THR A 144 2.00 1.83 -8.83
C THR A 144 2.23 3.28 -9.27
N PHE A 145 3.46 3.64 -9.63
CA PHE A 145 3.86 4.96 -10.16
C PHE A 145 3.76 5.06 -11.69
N GLY A 146 2.98 4.15 -12.27
CA GLY A 146 2.66 4.08 -13.68
C GLY A 146 1.32 3.37 -13.85
N HIS A 147 0.80 3.34 -15.07
CA HIS A 147 -0.48 2.69 -15.35
C HIS A 147 -0.24 1.29 -15.91
N GLY A 148 -0.90 0.29 -15.36
CA GLY A 148 -0.84 -1.08 -15.85
C GLY A 148 0.49 -1.77 -15.57
N GLU A 149 1.15 -2.23 -16.65
CA GLU A 149 2.42 -2.94 -16.60
C GLU A 149 3.46 -2.35 -17.56
N ILE A 150 4.73 -2.51 -17.21
CA ILE A 150 5.89 -2.08 -17.98
C ILE A 150 6.32 -3.22 -18.89
N LYS A 151 6.57 -2.91 -20.16
CA LYS A 151 7.13 -3.86 -21.13
C LYS A 151 8.57 -4.25 -20.75
N PRO A 152 8.86 -5.54 -20.48
CA PRO A 152 10.24 -6.00 -20.34
C PRO A 152 11.06 -5.85 -21.64
N ASP A 153 12.37 -5.64 -21.53
CA ASP A 153 13.27 -5.50 -22.69
C ASP A 153 13.29 -6.77 -23.56
N ASP A 154 13.15 -7.94 -22.94
CA ASP A 154 13.12 -9.25 -23.59
C ASP A 154 11.69 -9.71 -23.95
N ALA A 155 10.69 -8.83 -23.86
CA ALA A 155 9.31 -9.18 -24.13
C ALA A 155 9.11 -9.61 -25.58
N GLU A 156 8.46 -10.76 -25.77
CA GLU A 156 8.01 -11.20 -27.09
C GLU A 156 7.08 -10.14 -27.73
N PRO A 157 7.07 -10.01 -29.07
CA PRO A 157 6.15 -9.11 -29.75
C PRO A 157 4.70 -9.42 -29.40
N VAL A 158 3.99 -8.41 -28.88
CA VAL A 158 2.56 -8.48 -28.62
C VAL A 158 1.77 -8.12 -29.87
N THR A 159 0.70 -8.87 -30.14
CA THR A 159 -0.33 -8.46 -31.09
C THR A 159 -1.26 -7.47 -30.39
N PRO A 160 -1.42 -6.23 -30.91
CA PRO A 160 -2.32 -5.27 -30.32
C PRO A 160 -3.75 -5.81 -30.20
N THR A 161 -4.33 -5.73 -29.00
CA THR A 161 -5.76 -5.95 -28.83
C THR A 161 -6.49 -4.64 -29.12
N LEU A 162 -7.31 -4.60 -30.18
CA LEU A 162 -8.19 -3.48 -30.49
C LEU A 162 -9.35 -3.44 -29.48
N ALA A 163 -9.48 -2.35 -28.74
CA ALA A 163 -10.59 -2.09 -27.83
C ALA A 163 -11.54 -1.02 -28.39
N LYS A 164 -12.86 -1.19 -28.20
CA LYS A 164 -13.89 -0.19 -28.55
C LYS A 164 -14.59 0.30 -27.27
N LYS A 165 -14.53 1.61 -26.98
CA LYS A 165 -15.20 2.25 -25.83
C LYS A 165 -16.68 2.57 -26.14
N ARG A 166 -17.56 2.40 -25.14
CA ARG A 166 -18.88 3.06 -25.07
C ARG A 166 -18.75 4.27 -24.15
N LEU A 167 -19.14 5.45 -24.62
CA LEU A 167 -19.25 6.65 -23.81
C LEU A 167 -20.73 7.00 -23.70
N MET A 168 -21.20 7.23 -22.46
CA MET A 168 -22.45 7.97 -22.28
C MET A 168 -22.12 9.43 -22.58
N SER A 169 -22.90 10.07 -23.44
CA SER A 169 -22.76 11.49 -23.70
C SER A 169 -23.18 12.33 -22.48
N ASP A 170 -22.85 13.61 -22.52
CA ASP A 170 -23.14 14.56 -21.43
C ASP A 170 -24.65 14.73 -21.16
N ASP A 171 -25.51 14.30 -22.09
CA ASP A 171 -26.98 14.33 -21.91
C ASP A 171 -27.52 13.16 -21.07
N GLY A 172 -26.71 12.13 -20.81
CA GLY A 172 -27.10 10.94 -20.05
C GLY A 172 -28.12 10.02 -20.75
N GLU A 173 -28.50 10.32 -21.98
CA GLU A 173 -29.51 9.61 -22.78
C GLU A 173 -28.91 8.95 -24.03
N THR A 174 -27.81 9.49 -24.57
CA THR A 174 -27.18 8.98 -25.79
C THR A 174 -25.85 8.26 -25.50
N VAL A 175 -25.60 7.19 -26.26
CA VAL A 175 -24.38 6.38 -26.15
C VAL A 175 -23.57 6.57 -27.43
N ASP A 176 -22.45 7.28 -27.31
CA ASP A 176 -21.48 7.41 -28.37
C ASP A 176 -20.53 6.21 -28.37
N TRP A 177 -20.28 5.70 -29.57
CA TRP A 177 -19.25 4.72 -29.81
C TRP A 177 -17.98 5.44 -30.25
N TYR A 178 -16.82 4.87 -29.94
CA TYR A 178 -15.47 5.18 -30.46
C TYR A 178 -14.54 6.01 -29.57
N TYR A 179 -13.46 5.34 -29.14
CA TYR A 179 -12.07 5.81 -29.22
C TYR A 179 -11.21 4.58 -29.59
N GLU A 180 -10.23 4.77 -30.48
CA GLU A 180 -9.22 3.77 -30.86
C GLU A 180 -7.88 4.25 -30.27
N PHE A 181 -7.32 3.55 -29.28
CA PHE A 181 -6.00 3.89 -28.75
C PHE A 181 -4.95 3.42 -29.75
N LYS A 182 -4.36 4.36 -30.51
CA LYS A 182 -3.33 4.08 -31.53
C LYS A 182 -1.92 3.87 -30.97
N ASP A 183 -1.72 4.01 -29.66
CA ASP A 183 -0.40 3.93 -29.03
C ASP A 183 -0.40 2.89 -27.90
N GLN A 184 0.27 1.77 -28.13
CA GLN A 184 0.45 0.67 -27.19
C GLN A 184 1.78 0.75 -26.43
N SER A 185 2.20 1.94 -26.01
CA SER A 185 3.26 2.07 -25.01
C SER A 185 2.79 1.72 -23.59
N VAL A 186 1.46 1.69 -23.36
CA VAL A 186 0.84 1.29 -22.09
C VAL A 186 -0.42 0.48 -22.38
N GLY A 187 -0.42 -0.81 -22.05
CA GLY A 187 -1.56 -1.68 -22.29
C GLY A 187 -2.64 -1.52 -21.22
N SER A 188 -3.61 -0.63 -21.46
CA SER A 188 -4.88 -0.66 -20.74
C SER A 188 -5.78 -1.72 -21.37
N THR A 189 -6.26 -2.68 -20.58
CA THR A 189 -6.74 -3.98 -21.13
C THR A 189 -8.20 -4.31 -20.85
N PHE A 190 -8.89 -3.61 -19.94
CA PHE A 190 -10.30 -3.86 -19.70
C PHE A 190 -11.19 -2.84 -20.40
N THR A 191 -11.87 -3.31 -21.45
CA THR A 191 -12.97 -2.58 -22.08
C THR A 191 -14.22 -2.80 -21.25
N LEU A 192 -14.54 -1.86 -20.36
CA LEU A 192 -15.77 -1.98 -19.57
C LEU A 192 -16.97 -1.48 -20.40
N PRO A 193 -18.07 -2.26 -20.46
CA PRO A 193 -19.29 -1.80 -21.12
C PRO A 193 -19.88 -0.57 -20.41
N PHE A 194 -19.50 -0.36 -19.15
CA PHE A 194 -19.79 0.81 -18.34
C PHE A 194 -18.54 1.17 -17.55
N ILE A 195 -18.12 2.42 -17.66
CA ILE A 195 -17.05 3.00 -16.85
C ILE A 195 -17.78 3.87 -15.82
N PRO A 196 -17.83 3.46 -14.54
CA PRO A 196 -18.30 4.32 -13.46
C PRO A 196 -17.65 5.69 -13.59
N GLY A 197 -18.43 6.77 -13.46
CA GLY A 197 -17.94 8.15 -13.46
C GLY A 197 -17.07 8.41 -12.23
N TYR A 198 -15.91 7.78 -12.17
CA TYR A 198 -14.99 7.93 -11.07
C TYR A 198 -14.10 9.15 -11.35
N VAL A 199 -14.23 10.12 -10.46
CA VAL A 199 -13.52 11.39 -10.34
C VAL A 199 -13.76 12.37 -11.49
N GLN A 200 -14.78 13.22 -11.33
CA GLN A 200 -14.70 14.58 -11.84
C GLN A 200 -13.53 15.25 -11.11
N SER A 201 -12.63 15.92 -11.82
CA SER A 201 -11.73 16.87 -11.17
C SER A 201 -12.58 17.97 -10.52
N ASP A 202 -12.04 18.65 -9.50
CA ASP A 202 -12.73 19.74 -8.78
C ASP A 202 -13.27 20.86 -9.70
N ASP A 203 -12.84 20.91 -10.97
CA ASP A 203 -13.25 21.85 -12.00
C ASP A 203 -14.34 21.31 -12.96
N GLY A 204 -14.97 20.18 -12.66
CA GLY A 204 -16.06 19.61 -13.47
C GLY A 204 -15.63 19.02 -14.82
N LYS A 205 -14.32 18.91 -15.08
CA LYS A 205 -13.79 18.18 -16.23
C LYS A 205 -13.74 16.67 -15.94
N PRO A 206 -13.67 15.81 -16.97
CA PRO A 206 -13.27 14.42 -16.76
C PRO A 206 -11.96 14.43 -15.98
N GLY A 207 -11.93 13.81 -14.80
CA GLY A 207 -10.70 13.72 -14.02
C GLY A 207 -9.60 13.04 -14.83
N PRO A 208 -8.35 13.09 -14.36
CA PRO A 208 -7.18 12.57 -15.09
C PRO A 208 -7.30 11.08 -15.49
N TYR A 209 -8.27 10.39 -14.90
CA TYR A 209 -8.54 8.97 -15.02
C TYR A 209 -9.18 8.55 -16.34
N ASN A 210 -9.90 9.41 -17.08
CA ASN A 210 -10.53 9.16 -18.40
C ASN A 210 -11.11 7.72 -18.64
N GLY A 211 -11.55 7.04 -17.58
CA GLY A 211 -12.00 5.65 -17.62
C GLY A 211 -10.93 4.56 -17.78
N ASN A 212 -9.65 4.88 -17.58
CA ASN A 212 -8.57 3.92 -17.44
C ASN A 212 -8.52 3.36 -16.01
N PHE A 213 -8.99 2.14 -15.83
CA PHE A 213 -8.97 1.46 -14.53
C PHE A 213 -7.58 0.96 -14.12
N ASP A 214 -6.62 0.92 -15.05
CA ASP A 214 -5.22 0.61 -14.76
C ASP A 214 -4.46 1.86 -14.26
N TYR A 215 -5.15 2.99 -14.05
CA TYR A 215 -4.53 4.24 -13.61
C TYR A 215 -3.89 4.08 -12.22
N MET A 216 -2.56 4.13 -12.18
CA MET A 216 -1.75 4.08 -10.95
C MET A 216 -1.93 2.75 -10.19
N THR A 217 -2.26 1.70 -10.94
CA THR A 217 -2.29 0.32 -10.44
C THR A 217 -1.88 -0.67 -11.54
N LEU A 218 -1.91 -1.96 -11.21
CA LEU A 218 -1.61 -3.07 -12.10
C LEU A 218 -2.59 -3.17 -13.26
N SER A 219 -2.14 -3.81 -14.35
CA SER A 219 -3.03 -4.16 -15.46
C SER A 219 -4.16 -5.04 -14.95
N LEU A 220 -5.41 -4.62 -15.14
CA LEU A 220 -6.57 -5.40 -14.72
C LEU A 220 -6.74 -6.71 -15.52
N ASN A 221 -6.09 -6.88 -16.67
CA ASN A 221 -6.06 -8.16 -17.38
C ASN A 221 -4.95 -9.11 -16.91
N SER A 222 -4.05 -8.65 -16.02
CA SER A 222 -3.06 -9.55 -15.41
C SER A 222 -3.74 -10.75 -14.74
N THR A 223 -3.04 -11.87 -14.74
CA THR A 223 -3.57 -13.16 -14.27
C THR A 223 -3.17 -13.39 -12.83
N ILE A 224 -4.15 -13.74 -12.01
CA ILE A 224 -4.02 -14.24 -10.64
C ILE A 224 -3.91 -15.78 -10.72
N PRO A 225 -2.68 -16.35 -10.71
CA PRO A 225 -2.48 -17.73 -11.13
C PRO A 225 -3.20 -18.74 -10.23
N SER A 226 -3.26 -18.49 -8.92
CA SER A 226 -3.88 -19.43 -7.98
C SER A 226 -5.40 -19.54 -8.13
N LEU A 227 -6.04 -18.53 -8.73
CA LEU A 227 -7.48 -18.51 -9.00
C LEU A 227 -7.83 -18.82 -10.45
N GLY A 228 -6.89 -18.64 -11.38
CA GLY A 228 -7.20 -18.66 -12.82
C GLY A 228 -8.08 -17.47 -13.25
N GLU A 229 -8.03 -16.37 -12.48
CA GLU A 229 -8.85 -15.18 -12.66
C GLU A 229 -8.00 -13.98 -13.09
N THR A 230 -8.66 -12.92 -13.56
CA THR A 230 -7.99 -11.65 -13.85
C THR A 230 -8.00 -10.72 -12.63
N SER A 231 -7.00 -9.84 -12.56
CA SER A 231 -6.96 -8.79 -11.54
C SER A 231 -8.22 -7.92 -11.56
N TYR A 232 -8.90 -7.77 -12.69
CA TYR A 232 -10.18 -7.07 -12.79
C TYR A 232 -11.22 -7.54 -11.76
N ASN A 233 -11.39 -8.86 -11.60
CA ASN A 233 -12.41 -9.43 -10.73
C ASN A 233 -12.05 -9.32 -9.23
N VAL A 234 -10.77 -9.17 -8.90
CA VAL A 234 -10.27 -9.28 -7.52
C VAL A 234 -9.43 -8.09 -7.06
N HIS A 235 -9.30 -7.04 -7.87
CA HIS A 235 -8.46 -5.86 -7.58
C HIS A 235 -8.79 -5.27 -6.21
N SER A 236 -10.07 -4.95 -5.94
CA SER A 236 -10.52 -4.40 -4.66
C SER A 236 -10.33 -5.34 -3.46
N LEU A 237 -9.95 -6.60 -3.68
CA LEU A 237 -9.70 -7.59 -2.62
C LEU A 237 -8.20 -7.73 -2.29
N TYR A 238 -7.30 -7.11 -3.06
CA TYR A 238 -5.85 -7.30 -2.90
C TYR A 238 -5.38 -6.94 -1.48
N GLY A 239 -5.72 -5.74 -1.00
CA GLY A 239 -5.37 -5.29 0.36
C GLY A 239 -5.98 -6.15 1.47
N LEU A 240 -7.24 -6.59 1.32
CA LEU A 240 -7.89 -7.53 2.25
C LEU A 240 -7.12 -8.85 2.33
N MET A 241 -6.72 -9.38 1.17
CA MET A 241 -6.01 -10.66 1.12
C MET A 241 -4.59 -10.54 1.68
N MET A 242 -3.88 -9.46 1.39
CA MET A 242 -2.61 -9.15 2.04
C MET A 242 -2.78 -9.10 3.56
N ALA A 243 -3.75 -8.33 4.07
CA ALA A 243 -4.04 -8.23 5.50
C ALA A 243 -4.33 -9.60 6.14
N LYS A 244 -5.14 -10.42 5.48
CA LYS A 244 -5.45 -11.78 5.92
C LYS A 244 -4.20 -12.67 6.00
N ARG A 245 -3.33 -12.66 4.98
CA ARG A 245 -2.10 -13.46 4.96
C ARG A 245 -1.09 -12.97 5.98
N THR A 246 -0.96 -11.66 6.17
CA THR A 246 -0.16 -11.07 7.25
C THR A 246 -0.68 -11.53 8.61
N PHE A 247 -1.99 -11.48 8.85
CA PHE A 247 -2.62 -11.95 10.09
C PHE A 247 -2.36 -13.44 10.34
N GLU A 248 -2.55 -14.28 9.32
CA GLU A 248 -2.25 -15.71 9.39
C GLU A 248 -0.75 -15.97 9.67
N HIS A 249 0.16 -15.16 9.13
CA HIS A 249 1.59 -15.28 9.44
C HIS A 249 1.90 -14.96 10.91
N VAL A 250 1.44 -13.79 11.40
CA VAL A 250 1.79 -13.32 12.75
C VAL A 250 1.05 -14.04 13.88
N THR A 251 0.06 -14.89 13.57
CA THR A 251 -0.71 -15.69 14.55
C THR A 251 -0.37 -17.17 14.56
N LYS A 252 0.55 -17.63 13.70
CA LYS A 252 1.02 -19.02 13.72
C LYS A 252 1.80 -19.31 15.00
N MET A 253 1.85 -20.58 15.41
CA MET A 253 2.57 -21.02 16.60
C MET A 253 4.07 -20.69 16.54
N GLU A 254 4.63 -20.71 15.33
CA GLU A 254 6.03 -20.40 15.04
C GLU A 254 6.28 -18.90 14.82
N ALA A 255 5.25 -18.06 14.99
CA ALA A 255 5.41 -16.61 14.89
C ALA A 255 6.33 -16.09 16.00
N LYS A 256 6.89 -14.90 15.77
CA LYS A 256 7.85 -14.27 16.69
C LYS A 256 7.28 -14.03 18.11
N ARG A 257 5.96 -13.78 18.19
CA ARG A 257 5.23 -13.47 19.42
C ARG A 257 3.89 -14.22 19.46
N PRO A 258 3.89 -15.56 19.61
CA PRO A 258 2.69 -16.38 19.43
C PRO A 258 1.64 -16.18 20.54
N ASP A 259 2.07 -15.72 21.72
CA ASP A 259 1.20 -15.45 22.88
C ASP A 259 0.68 -14.00 22.93
N GLU A 260 1.12 -13.13 22.02
CA GLU A 260 0.67 -11.74 21.95
C GLU A 260 -0.45 -11.56 20.92
N ARG A 261 -1.38 -10.62 21.19
CA ARG A 261 -2.39 -10.24 20.20
C ARG A 261 -1.70 -9.48 19.07
N PRO A 262 -1.88 -9.87 17.79
CA PRO A 262 -1.24 -9.17 16.68
C PRO A 262 -1.83 -7.78 16.47
N TYR A 263 -0.98 -6.86 15.99
CA TYR A 263 -1.40 -5.55 15.49
C TYR A 263 -0.99 -5.40 14.02
N ILE A 264 -1.98 -5.18 13.16
CA ILE A 264 -1.79 -4.91 11.73
C ILE A 264 -2.54 -3.63 11.38
N LEU A 265 -1.91 -2.74 10.62
CA LEU A 265 -2.49 -1.53 10.06
C LEU A 265 -2.46 -1.62 8.54
N THR A 266 -3.60 -1.45 7.84
CA THR A 266 -3.70 -1.56 6.37
C THR A 266 -4.29 -0.33 5.72
N ARG A 267 -3.80 0.04 4.52
CA ARG A 267 -4.40 1.12 3.73
C ARG A 267 -5.65 0.66 3.00
N SER A 268 -5.47 -0.22 2.02
CA SER A 268 -6.58 -0.76 1.24
C SER A 268 -7.41 -1.71 2.10
N THR A 269 -8.73 -1.56 2.00
CA THR A 269 -9.71 -2.37 2.72
C THR A 269 -10.89 -2.74 1.82
N PHE A 270 -11.46 -3.90 2.11
CA PHE A 270 -12.76 -4.34 1.62
C PHE A 270 -13.63 -4.82 2.80
N ALA A 271 -14.91 -5.12 2.54
CA ALA A 271 -15.79 -5.73 3.55
C ALA A 271 -15.10 -6.95 4.20
N SER A 272 -15.14 -7.03 5.54
CA SER A 272 -14.43 -8.00 6.41
C SER A 272 -12.98 -7.69 6.79
N SER A 273 -12.35 -6.63 6.26
CA SER A 273 -10.93 -6.32 6.58
C SER A 273 -10.69 -6.11 8.09
N GLY A 274 -11.67 -5.56 8.81
CA GLY A 274 -11.58 -5.35 10.26
C GLY A 274 -11.46 -6.61 11.11
N ARG A 275 -11.63 -7.81 10.51
CA ARG A 275 -11.30 -9.08 11.16
C ARG A 275 -9.80 -9.32 11.29
N TYR A 276 -9.00 -8.72 10.40
CA TYR A 276 -7.57 -9.02 10.26
C TYR A 276 -6.69 -7.81 10.56
N ALA A 277 -7.17 -6.59 10.28
CA ALA A 277 -6.35 -5.38 10.38
C ALA A 277 -7.15 -4.14 10.80
N SER A 278 -6.43 -3.19 11.37
CA SER A 278 -6.82 -1.81 11.65
C SER A 278 -6.65 -0.95 10.40
N HIS A 279 -7.16 0.28 10.41
CA HIS A 279 -7.06 1.17 9.25
C HIS A 279 -6.73 2.61 9.66
N TRP A 280 -6.02 3.36 8.82
CA TRP A 280 -5.93 4.82 8.94
C TRP A 280 -6.50 5.46 7.69
N LEU A 281 -7.04 6.66 7.81
CA LEU A 281 -7.77 7.34 6.73
C LEU A 281 -6.89 7.84 5.56
N GLY A 282 -5.65 7.36 5.46
CA GLY A 282 -4.74 7.68 4.37
C GLY A 282 -4.15 9.08 4.45
N ASP A 283 -3.64 9.51 3.29
CA ASP A 283 -2.87 10.73 3.10
C ASP A 283 -3.75 11.99 3.15
N ASN A 284 -3.98 12.48 4.36
CA ASN A 284 -4.77 13.69 4.60
C ASN A 284 -3.92 14.97 4.43
N TRP A 285 -4.59 16.08 4.13
CA TRP A 285 -3.91 17.37 4.06
C TRP A 285 -3.89 18.09 5.41
N ARG A 286 -2.86 18.91 5.62
CA ARG A 286 -2.68 19.77 6.80
C ARG A 286 -3.62 20.99 6.76
N LYS A 287 -4.93 20.72 6.80
CA LYS A 287 -5.99 21.74 6.74
C LYS A 287 -7.10 21.45 7.75
N TRP A 288 -7.79 22.49 8.21
CA TRP A 288 -8.89 22.39 9.18
C TRP A 288 -10.03 21.49 8.70
N GLU A 289 -10.30 21.48 7.39
CA GLU A 289 -11.33 20.65 6.77
C GLU A 289 -11.01 19.17 6.93
N TYR A 290 -9.74 18.77 6.81
CA TYR A 290 -9.33 17.36 6.96
C TYR A 290 -9.36 16.90 8.42
N MET A 291 -9.07 17.80 9.37
CA MET A 291 -9.33 17.54 10.79
C MET A 291 -10.83 17.30 11.01
N ARG A 292 -11.72 18.08 10.39
CA ARG A 292 -13.17 17.84 10.46
C ARG A 292 -13.60 16.54 9.78
N TYR A 293 -13.08 16.25 8.58
CA TYR A 293 -13.42 15.04 7.81
C TYR A 293 -13.01 13.76 8.54
N SER A 294 -11.92 13.82 9.32
CA SER A 294 -11.47 12.67 10.13
C SER A 294 -12.55 12.12 11.06
N ILE A 295 -13.42 12.98 11.62
CA ILE A 295 -14.47 12.57 12.56
C ILE A 295 -15.47 11.66 11.84
N ALA A 296 -15.96 12.12 10.68
CA ALA A 296 -16.88 11.33 9.87
C ALA A 296 -16.19 10.06 9.33
N GLY A 297 -14.93 10.16 8.90
CA GLY A 297 -14.14 9.03 8.41
C GLY A 297 -13.99 7.91 9.44
N VAL A 298 -13.61 8.24 10.69
CA VAL A 298 -13.47 7.26 11.77
C VAL A 298 -14.82 6.62 12.10
N MET A 299 -15.91 7.39 12.11
CA MET A 299 -17.26 6.85 12.32
C MET A 299 -17.69 5.91 11.18
N MET A 300 -17.38 6.24 9.92
CA MET A 300 -17.67 5.37 8.78
C MET A 300 -16.92 4.04 8.87
N MET A 301 -15.66 4.05 9.29
CA MET A 301 -14.89 2.82 9.48
C MET A 301 -15.49 1.91 10.56
N ASN A 302 -16.05 2.48 11.62
CA ASN A 302 -16.82 1.71 12.61
C ASN A 302 -18.05 1.02 11.97
N ILE A 303 -18.78 1.72 11.10
CA ILE A 303 -19.91 1.14 10.36
C ILE A 303 -19.45 0.03 9.41
N PHE A 304 -18.28 0.18 8.79
CA PHE A 304 -17.67 -0.84 7.93
C PHE A 304 -17.07 -2.02 8.70
N GLY A 305 -17.18 -2.03 10.04
CA GLY A 305 -16.68 -3.11 10.89
C GLY A 305 -15.18 -3.04 11.17
N ILE A 306 -14.56 -1.86 11.05
CA ILE A 306 -13.15 -1.58 11.36
C ILE A 306 -13.08 -0.55 12.50
N PRO A 307 -13.23 -0.97 13.77
CA PRO A 307 -13.36 -0.03 14.89
C PRO A 307 -12.04 0.65 15.28
N LEU A 308 -10.90 -0.01 15.05
CA LEU A 308 -9.58 0.55 15.29
C LEU A 308 -9.15 1.38 14.07
N ALA A 309 -9.67 2.61 14.00
CA ALA A 309 -9.40 3.55 12.93
C ALA A 309 -9.05 4.96 13.42
N GLY A 310 -8.32 5.72 12.59
CA GLY A 310 -7.83 7.05 12.92
C GLY A 310 -7.30 7.81 11.71
N ALA A 311 -6.95 9.08 11.89
CA ALA A 311 -6.30 9.89 10.87
C ALA A 311 -4.89 10.29 11.33
N ASP A 312 -4.04 10.64 10.37
CA ASP A 312 -2.73 11.20 10.70
C ASP A 312 -2.90 12.58 11.32
N ILE A 313 -2.59 12.65 12.62
CA ILE A 313 -2.74 13.86 13.44
C ILE A 313 -1.78 14.93 12.94
N CYS A 314 -2.26 16.17 12.94
CA CYS A 314 -1.62 17.35 12.34
C CYS A 314 -1.62 17.38 10.80
N GLY A 315 -1.92 16.27 10.14
CA GLY A 315 -2.05 16.12 8.69
C GLY A 315 -0.75 15.65 8.01
N PHE A 316 -0.88 14.81 7.00
CA PHE A 316 0.25 14.19 6.30
C PHE A 316 0.88 15.10 5.23
N ILE A 317 0.07 15.76 4.39
CA ILE A 317 0.51 16.55 3.23
C ILE A 317 0.41 18.06 3.48
N GLY A 318 1.48 18.80 3.18
CA GLY A 318 1.50 20.28 3.10
C GLY A 318 2.17 20.95 4.29
N ASP A 319 1.92 22.24 4.52
CA ASP A 319 2.45 22.93 5.70
C ASP A 319 1.40 22.95 6.82
N THR A 320 1.83 22.68 8.05
CA THR A 320 0.99 22.80 9.24
C THR A 320 1.38 24.05 10.03
N ASN A 321 0.57 24.41 11.02
CA ASN A 321 0.91 25.47 11.97
C ASN A 321 0.63 24.99 13.41
N PRO A 322 1.27 25.61 14.43
CA PRO A 322 1.14 25.15 15.81
C PRO A 322 -0.30 25.11 16.32
N GLU A 323 -1.17 26.03 15.88
CA GLU A 323 -2.57 26.06 16.31
C GLU A 323 -3.35 24.88 15.75
N LEU A 324 -3.25 24.62 14.44
CA LEU A 324 -3.89 23.47 13.80
C LEU A 324 -3.39 22.18 14.45
N CYS A 325 -2.09 22.02 14.63
CA CYS A 325 -1.52 20.80 15.17
C CYS A 325 -1.91 20.58 16.64
N ALA A 326 -1.95 21.64 17.47
CA ALA A 326 -2.45 21.55 18.85
C ALA A 326 -3.94 21.17 18.90
N ARG A 327 -4.78 21.77 18.05
CA ARG A 327 -6.20 21.39 17.97
C ARG A 327 -6.40 19.98 17.47
N TRP A 328 -5.58 19.53 16.52
CA TRP A 328 -5.68 18.18 16.02
C TRP A 328 -5.24 17.17 17.08
N HIS A 329 -4.23 17.45 17.91
CA HIS A 329 -3.94 16.58 19.06
C HIS A 329 -5.10 16.49 20.04
N HIS A 330 -5.86 17.57 20.29
CA HIS A 330 -7.06 17.49 21.13
C HIS A 330 -8.13 16.56 20.55
N VAL A 331 -8.30 16.52 19.23
CA VAL A 331 -9.27 15.62 18.58
C VAL A 331 -8.71 14.20 18.49
N GLY A 332 -7.48 14.07 18.02
CA GLY A 332 -6.82 12.82 17.71
C GLY A 332 -6.43 12.00 18.93
N ALA A 333 -6.30 12.61 20.11
CA ALA A 333 -6.17 11.89 21.37
C ALA A 333 -7.40 11.00 21.68
N TYR A 334 -8.54 11.22 21.01
CA TYR A 334 -9.75 10.40 21.15
C TYR A 334 -10.01 9.49 19.95
N TYR A 335 -9.12 9.43 18.96
CA TYR A 335 -9.23 8.39 17.93
C TYR A 335 -8.96 7.01 18.56
N PRO A 336 -9.69 5.96 18.15
CA PRO A 336 -9.32 4.58 18.48
C PRO A 336 -7.87 4.27 18.10
N PHE A 337 -7.45 4.74 16.92
CA PHE A 337 -6.05 4.71 16.48
C PHE A 337 -5.48 6.14 16.47
N SER A 338 -4.62 6.46 17.43
CA SER A 338 -4.01 7.79 17.57
C SER A 338 -2.56 7.76 17.12
N ARG A 339 -2.26 8.32 15.95
CA ARG A 339 -0.91 8.41 15.36
C ARG A 339 -0.65 9.81 14.83
N ASN A 340 0.51 10.37 15.16
CA ASN A 340 1.07 11.54 14.48
C ASN A 340 2.04 11.04 13.39
N HIS A 341 1.72 11.32 12.12
CA HIS A 341 2.50 10.87 10.97
C HIS A 341 2.50 11.93 9.88
N ASN A 342 3.64 12.06 9.19
CA ASN A 342 3.89 13.18 8.27
C ASN A 342 4.75 12.76 7.09
N ASN A 343 4.59 13.48 5.98
CA ASN A 343 5.37 13.31 4.76
C ASN A 343 6.83 13.79 4.93
N TRP A 344 7.70 13.35 4.03
CA TRP A 344 9.12 13.68 3.99
C TRP A 344 9.38 15.19 3.98
N GLY A 345 10.39 15.59 4.76
CA GLY A 345 10.87 16.99 4.81
C GLY A 345 9.96 17.95 5.57
N GLN A 346 8.85 17.47 6.15
CA GLN A 346 7.91 18.34 6.86
C GLN A 346 8.13 18.29 8.37
N VAL A 347 7.99 19.45 9.03
CA VAL A 347 7.98 19.55 10.50
C VAL A 347 6.57 19.21 10.99
N ALA A 348 6.49 18.40 12.04
CA ALA A 348 5.26 18.05 12.74
C ALA A 348 5.08 18.99 13.93
#